data_AF-A0A9D6SYE2-F1
#
_entry.id   AF-A0A9D6SYE2-F1
#
_cell.length_a   1.000
_cell.length_b   1.000
_cell.length_c   1.000
_cell.angle_alpha   90.00
_cell.angle_beta   90.00
_cell.angle_gamma   90.00
#
_symmetry.space_group_name_H-M   'P 1'
#
loop_
_entity.id
_entity.type
_entity.pdbx_description
1 polymer ?
#
loop_
_entity_poly.entity_id
_entity_poly.type
_entity_poly.pdbx_seq_one_letter_code
_entity_poly.pdbx_strand_id
1 'polypeptide(L)' 'VLLGDELELDVDLAREEHVRVAQRLCAVHPDLGAIVLECTNMPPYAADVQRATGLPVFDIVSLVTLVHAALAAGLPPRPA' A
#
# COMPACT_ATOMS: atom_id res chain seq x y z
N VAL A 1 -15.31 11.99 0.97
CA VAL A 1 -14.67 11.26 -0.15
C VAL A 1 -14.08 9.90 0.21
N LEU A 2 -14.01 9.46 1.47
CA LEU A 2 -13.68 8.05 1.83
C LEU A 2 -14.20 7.69 3.24
N LEU A 3 -14.25 8.65 4.17
CA LEU A 3 -15.19 8.64 5.32
C LEU A 3 -16.03 9.92 5.27
N GLY A 4 -17.34 9.81 5.55
CA GLY A 4 -18.25 10.97 5.66
C GLY A 4 -18.78 11.57 4.35
N ASP A 5 -18.50 10.97 3.19
CA ASP A 5 -19.01 11.40 1.86
C ASP A 5 -18.81 12.89 1.52
N GLU A 6 -17.78 13.50 2.10
CA GLU A 6 -17.41 14.87 1.76
C GLU A 6 -17.00 15.01 0.29
N LEU A 7 -17.05 16.24 -0.25
CA LEU A 7 -16.67 16.54 -1.64
C LEU A 7 -15.15 16.63 -1.82
N GLU A 8 -14.42 16.96 -0.75
CA GLU A 8 -12.98 17.18 -0.78
C GLU A 8 -12.25 16.27 0.21
N LEU A 9 -11.08 15.78 -0.20
CA LEU A 9 -10.24 14.91 0.62
C LEU A 9 -9.17 15.77 1.28
N ASP A 10 -9.14 15.78 2.61
CA ASP A 10 -7.97 16.24 3.33
C ASP A 10 -6.85 15.20 3.18
N VAL A 11 -5.89 15.51 2.30
CA VAL A 11 -4.78 14.63 1.96
C VAL A 11 -3.82 14.45 3.12
N ASP A 12 -3.64 15.48 3.95
CA ASP A 12 -2.71 15.43 5.07
C ASP A 12 -3.29 14.58 6.20
N LEU A 13 -4.57 14.80 6.53
CA LEU A 13 -5.29 13.95 7.47
C LEU A 13 -5.33 12.49 6.99
N ALA A 14 -5.60 12.26 5.70
CA ALA A 14 -5.57 10.92 5.13
C ALA A 14 -4.20 10.29 5.30
N ARG A 15 -3.11 11.00 4.99
CA ARG A 15 -1.74 10.50 5.16
C ARG A 15 -1.46 10.10 6.61
N GLU A 16 -1.80 10.97 7.56
CA GLU A 16 -1.59 10.72 8.98
C GLU A 16 -2.34 9.48 9.46
N GLU A 17 -3.61 9.33 9.06
CA GLU A 17 -4.41 8.16 9.41
C GLU A 17 -3.87 6.86 8.80
N HIS A 18 -3.39 6.88 7.55
CA HIS A 18 -2.73 5.69 6.95
C HIS A 18 -1.49 5.28 7.74
N VAL A 19 -0.62 6.23 8.09
CA VAL A 19 0.58 5.97 8.89
C VAL A 19 0.21 5.41 10.27
N ARG A 20 -0.74 6.05 10.94
CA ARG A 20 -1.20 5.65 12.28
C ARG A 20 -1.79 4.25 12.29
N VAL A 21 -2.62 3.91 11.30
CA VAL A 21 -3.23 2.58 11.14
C VAL A 21 -2.14 1.54 10.88
N ALA A 22 -1.18 1.83 10.02
CA ALA A 22 -0.08 0.91 9.70
C ALA A 22 0.83 0.63 10.91
N GLN A 23 1.19 1.67 11.67
CA GLN A 23 1.97 1.50 12.91
C GLN A 23 1.22 0.66 13.95
N ARG A 24 -0.09 0.89 14.09
CA ARG A 24 -0.95 0.07 14.96
C ARG A 24 -0.99 -1.38 14.50
N LEU A 25 -1.08 -1.63 13.19
CA LEU A 25 -1.06 -2.99 12.64
C LEU A 25 0.25 -3.71 13.00
N CYS A 26 1.40 -3.02 12.88
CA CYS A 26 2.70 -3.57 13.29
C CYS A 26 2.77 -3.87 14.80
N ALA A 27 2.19 -3.01 15.64
CA ALA A 27 2.18 -3.21 17.08
C ALA A 27 1.32 -4.42 17.51
N VAL A 28 0.22 -4.69 16.80
CA VAL A 28 -0.69 -5.82 17.07
C VAL A 28 -0.13 -7.14 16.52
N HIS A 29 0.64 -7.09 15.44
CA HIS A 29 1.21 -8.26 14.76
C HIS A 29 2.74 -8.16 14.65
N PRO A 30 3.50 -8.56 15.68
CA PRO A 30 4.96 -8.47 15.68
C PRO A 30 5.66 -9.31 14.59
N ASP A 31 4.96 -10.28 14.01
CA ASP A 31 5.41 -11.14 12.92
C ASP A 31 5.03 -10.61 11.52
N LEU A 32 4.45 -9.41 11.43
CA LEU A 32 4.07 -8.79 10.17
C LEU A 32 5.30 -8.54 9.28
N GLY A 33 5.32 -9.17 8.11
CA GLY A 33 6.45 -9.10 7.17
C GLY A 33 6.30 -8.08 6.03
N ALA A 34 5.07 -7.64 5.72
CA ALA A 34 4.78 -6.68 4.66
C ALA A 34 3.35 -6.10 4.82
N ILE A 35 3.07 -5.00 4.14
CA ILE A 35 1.75 -4.35 4.11
C ILE A 35 1.27 -4.26 2.65
N VAL A 36 -0.03 -4.52 2.43
CA VAL A 36 -0.68 -4.33 1.12
C VAL A 36 -1.73 -3.23 1.25
N LEU A 37 -1.64 -2.21 0.40
CA LEU A 37 -2.65 -1.16 0.26
C LEU A 37 -3.64 -1.57 -0.83
N GLU A 38 -4.82 -2.02 -0.41
CA GLU A 38 -5.81 -2.62 -1.33
C GLU A 38 -6.57 -1.59 -2.19
N CYS A 39 -6.84 -0.40 -1.66
CA CYS A 39 -7.64 0.60 -2.35
C CYS A 39 -6.78 1.41 -3.32
N THR A 40 -7.29 1.66 -4.53
CA THR A 40 -6.60 2.40 -5.61
C THR A 40 -6.27 3.85 -5.26
N ASN A 41 -6.87 4.41 -4.19
CA ASN A 41 -6.61 5.78 -3.73
C ASN A 41 -5.52 5.86 -2.64
N MET A 42 -5.02 4.72 -2.17
CA MET A 42 -3.97 4.63 -1.15
C MET A 42 -2.51 4.67 -1.65
N PRO A 43 -2.17 4.36 -2.92
CA PRO A 43 -0.78 4.41 -3.40
C PRO A 43 -0.01 5.70 -3.09
N PRO A 44 -0.62 6.91 -3.11
CA PRO A 44 0.09 8.14 -2.75
C PRO A 44 0.71 8.12 -1.34
N TYR A 45 0.22 7.28 -0.43
CA TYR A 45 0.68 7.19 0.96
C TYR A 45 1.66 6.02 1.19
N ALA A 46 1.94 5.17 0.19
CA ALA A 46 2.75 3.97 0.34
C ALA A 46 4.16 4.27 0.88
N ALA A 47 4.80 5.34 0.39
CA ALA A 47 6.13 5.74 0.82
C ALA A 47 6.16 6.25 2.28
N ASP A 48 5.11 6.94 2.72
CA ASP A 48 4.97 7.40 4.11
C ASP A 48 4.81 6.20 5.06
N VAL A 49 3.93 5.26 4.69
CA VAL A 49 3.70 4.02 5.45
C VAL A 49 4.98 3.19 5.53
N GLN A 50 5.69 3.03 4.43
CA GLN A 50 6.95 2.28 4.39
C GLN A 50 8.01 2.90 5.30
N ARG A 51 8.17 4.23 5.28
CA ARG A 51 9.10 4.93 6.19
C ARG A 51 8.71 4.74 7.66
N ALA A 52 7.42 4.82 7.97
CA ALA A 52 6.94 4.78 9.34
C ALA A 52 6.97 3.38 9.97
N THR A 53 6.89 2.33 9.15
CA THR A 53 6.84 0.93 9.60
C THR A 53 8.16 0.19 9.40
N GLY A 54 9.00 0.63 8.46
CA GLY A 54 10.20 -0.08 8.05
C GLY A 54 9.92 -1.36 7.25
N LEU A 55 8.66 -1.63 6.90
CA LEU A 55 8.23 -2.84 6.19
C LEU A 55 8.06 -2.58 4.68
N PRO A 56 8.22 -3.61 3.83
CA PRO A 56 7.78 -3.55 2.44
C PRO A 56 6.28 -3.20 2.35
N VAL A 57 5.96 -2.24 1.50
CA VAL A 57 4.59 -1.84 1.20
C VAL A 57 4.32 -2.08 -0.28
N PHE A 58 3.22 -2.78 -0.57
CA PHE A 58 2.78 -3.09 -1.93
C PHE A 58 1.42 -2.46 -2.19
N ASP A 59 1.18 -2.10 -3.44
CA ASP A 59 -0.07 -1.53 -3.91
C ASP A 59 -0.33 -1.93 -5.37
N ILE A 60 -1.40 -1.39 -5.97
CA ILE A 60 -1.74 -1.67 -7.38
C ILE A 60 -0.63 -1.24 -8.35
N VAL A 61 0.11 -0.17 -8.06
CA VAL A 61 1.21 0.30 -8.91
C VAL A 61 2.35 -0.72 -8.86
N SER A 62 2.70 -1.16 -7.66
CA SER A 62 3.70 -2.19 -7.40
C SER A 62 3.36 -3.49 -8.16
N LEU A 63 2.09 -3.93 -8.10
CA LEU A 63 1.63 -5.10 -8.82
C LEU A 63 1.80 -4.95 -10.34
N VAL A 64 1.33 -3.84 -10.92
CA VAL A 64 1.44 -3.60 -12.36
C VAL A 64 2.91 -3.54 -12.80
N THR A 65 3.77 -2.88 -12.03
CA THR A 65 5.21 -2.84 -12.31
C THR A 65 5.84 -4.23 -12.26
N LEU A 66 5.50 -5.04 -11.26
CA LEU A 66 5.99 -6.41 -11.13
C LEU A 66 5.56 -7.29 -12.31
N VAL A 67 4.29 -7.22 -12.70
CA VAL A 67 3.74 -7.99 -13.84
C VAL A 67 4.40 -7.55 -15.15
N HIS A 68 4.51 -6.24 -15.37
CA HIS A 68 5.16 -5.70 -16.56
C HIS A 68 6.62 -6.17 -16.66
N ALA A 69 7.38 -6.07 -15.57
CA ALA A 69 8.77 -6.50 -15.52
C ALA A 69 8.93 -8.01 -15.77
N ALA A 70 8.04 -8.84 -15.20
CA ALA A 70 8.06 -10.28 -15.41
C ALA A 70 7.83 -10.67 -16.88
N LEU A 71 6.86 -10.03 -17.54
CA LEU A 71 6.58 -10.25 -18.96
C LEU A 71 7.74 -9.77 -19.84
N ALA A 72 8.32 -8.61 -19.53
CA ALA A 72 9.48 -8.09 -20.25
C ALA A 72 10.72 -9.00 -20.13
N ALA A 73 10.86 -9.70 -19.00
CA ALA A 73 11.92 -10.69 -18.78
C ALA A 73 11.62 -12.06 -19.41
N GLY A 74 10.49 -12.24 -20.09
CA GLY A 74 10.11 -13.51 -20.72
C GLY A 74 9.71 -14.61 -19.73
N LEU A 75 9.35 -14.26 -18.49
CA LEU A 75 8.90 -15.23 -17.50
C LEU A 75 7.46 -15.66 -17.83
N PRO A 76 7.19 -16.95 -18.09
CA PRO A 76 5.83 -17.41 -18.35
C PRO A 76 4.97 -17.30 -17.08
N PRO A 77 3.65 -17.10 -17.20
CA PRO A 77 2.76 -17.22 -16.06
C PRO A 77 2.89 -18.62 -15.43
N ARG A 78 2.72 -18.72 -14.11
CA ARG A 78 2.67 -20.04 -13.48
C ARG A 78 1.51 -20.84 -14.08
N PRO A 79 1.71 -22.14 -14.38
CA PRO A 79 0.61 -23.02 -14.73
C PRO A 79 -0.48 -22.97 -13.66
N ALA A 80 -1.74 -23.04 -14.08
CA ALA A 80 -2.91 -23.10 -13.21
C ALA A 80 -2.96 -24.42 -12.43
#